data_AF-A0A815ZPN7-F1
#
_entry.id   AF-A0A815ZPN7-F1
#
_cell.length_a   1.000
_cell.length_b   1.000
_cell.length_c   1.000
_cell.angle_alpha   90.00
_cell.angle_beta   90.00
_cell.angle_gamma   90.00
#
_symmetry.space_group_name_H-M   'P 1'
#
loop_
_entity.id
_entity.type
_entity.pdbx_description
1 polymer ?
#
loop_
_entity_poly.entity_id
_entity_poly.type
_entity_poly.pdbx_seq_one_letter_code
_entity_poly.pdbx_strand_id
1 'polypeptide(L)'
;MLILLITNVIVLPVAISFFSEDIHSAKWIGFNLVSDAFFLFDIVVNFRTGVIRNDYVDEIILEPKKIAIHYAKTWFAVDLLSSLPVDYIFLFIETGDGSYQLARTGRAIKVLRLVKLLSLLRLLRLSRLVRYIHQWEE
;
A
#
# COMPACT_ATOMS: atom_id res chain seq x y z
N MET A 1 -11.07 4.57 6.17
CA MET A 1 -10.32 4.03 5.01
C MET A 1 -10.43 4.91 3.76
N LEU A 2 -11.63 5.20 3.25
CA LEU A 2 -11.82 5.98 2.01
C LEU A 2 -11.12 7.35 1.99
N ILE A 3 -11.26 8.18 3.03
CA ILE A 3 -10.59 9.48 3.11
C ILE A 3 -9.07 9.30 3.01
N LEU A 4 -8.50 8.38 3.78
CA LEU A 4 -7.06 8.08 3.76
C LEU A 4 -6.61 7.58 2.38
N LEU A 5 -7.39 6.72 1.71
CA LEU A 5 -7.12 6.25 0.35
C LEU A 5 -7.08 7.42 -0.63
N ILE A 6 -8.12 8.26 -0.65
CA ILE A 6 -8.22 9.40 -1.55
C ILE A 6 -7.06 10.37 -1.33
N THR A 7 -6.77 10.70 -0.06
CA THR A 7 -5.63 11.55 0.29
C THR A 7 -4.33 10.95 -0.24
N ASN A 8 -4.06 9.66 -0.01
CA ASN A 8 -2.83 9.03 -0.48
C ASN A 8 -2.75 9.02 -2.02
N VAL A 9 -3.81 8.63 -2.71
CA VAL A 9 -3.83 8.54 -4.19
C VAL A 9 -3.55 9.90 -4.84
N ILE A 10 -4.02 11.00 -4.26
CA ILE A 10 -3.79 12.35 -4.79
C ILE A 10 -2.42 12.90 -4.36
N VAL A 11 -2.10 12.79 -3.07
CA VAL A 11 -0.92 13.46 -2.49
C VAL A 11 0.39 12.76 -2.90
N LEU A 12 0.37 11.44 -3.05
CA LEU A 12 1.60 10.67 -3.30
C LEU A 12 2.24 10.99 -4.68
N PRO A 13 1.52 11.00 -5.81
CA PRO A 13 2.10 11.37 -7.11
C PRO A 13 2.61 12.81 -7.12
N VAL A 14 1.86 13.74 -6.52
CA VAL A 14 2.25 15.15 -6.42
C VAL A 14 3.55 15.29 -5.62
N ALA A 15 3.64 14.63 -4.47
CA ALA A 15 4.84 14.63 -3.65
C ALA A 15 6.06 14.04 -4.38
N ILE A 16 5.93 12.85 -4.98
CA ILE A 16 7.02 12.18 -5.69
C ILE A 16 7.56 13.01 -6.87
N SER A 17 6.66 13.73 -7.55
CA SER A 17 6.97 14.47 -8.77
C SER A 17 7.52 15.87 -8.50
N PHE A 18 6.93 16.60 -7.56
CA PHE A 18 7.19 18.03 -7.36
C PHE A 18 7.97 18.34 -6.07
N PHE A 19 7.92 17.49 -5.05
CA PHE A 19 8.44 17.79 -3.72
C PHE A 19 9.56 16.83 -3.31
N SER A 20 10.59 16.66 -4.15
CA SER A 20 11.66 15.69 -3.90
C SER A 20 12.47 15.94 -2.62
N GLU A 21 12.56 17.18 -2.16
CA GLU A 21 13.26 17.54 -0.92
C GLU A 21 12.42 17.22 0.32
N ASP A 22 11.10 17.43 0.26
CA ASP A 22 10.18 17.20 1.39
C ASP A 22 9.89 15.71 1.64
N ILE A 23 10.09 14.84 0.65
CA ILE A 23 9.90 13.38 0.81
C ILE A 23 10.82 12.80 1.90
N HIS A 24 11.96 13.44 2.15
CA HIS A 24 12.89 13.02 3.20
C HIS A 24 12.58 13.63 4.57
N SER A 25 11.58 14.51 4.66
CA SER A 25 11.17 15.12 5.92
C SER A 25 10.59 14.07 6.87
N ALA A 26 10.97 14.14 8.15
CA ALA A 26 10.44 13.27 9.19
C ALA A 26 8.90 13.28 9.26
N LYS A 27 8.27 14.42 8.96
CA LYS A 27 6.81 14.55 8.91
C LYS A 27 6.19 13.70 7.80
N TRP A 28 6.79 13.75 6.60
CA TRP A 28 6.31 12.99 5.44
C TRP A 28 6.48 11.48 5.65
N ILE A 29 7.65 11.07 6.16
CA ILE A 29 7.93 9.67 6.49
C ILE A 29 6.96 9.18 7.57
N GLY A 30 6.76 9.95 8.64
CA GLY A 30 5.82 9.61 9.70
C GLY A 30 4.38 9.46 9.20
N PHE A 31 3.91 10.39 8.37
CA PHE A 31 2.58 10.30 7.75
C PHE A 31 2.41 9.03 6.90
N ASN A 32 3.37 8.75 6.01
CA ASN A 32 3.31 7.56 5.15
C ASN A 32 3.39 6.26 5.96
N LEU A 33 4.27 6.19 6.97
CA LEU A 33 4.40 5.01 7.81
C LEU A 33 3.10 4.71 8.57
N VAL A 34 2.46 5.74 9.14
CA VAL A 34 1.18 5.60 9.83
C VAL A 34 0.09 5.17 8.84
N SER A 35 0.03 5.80 7.67
CA SER A 35 -0.90 5.45 6.59
C SER A 35 -0.75 3.99 6.15
N ASP A 36 0.49 3.54 5.92
CA ASP A 36 0.82 2.16 5.52
C ASP A 36 0.44 1.16 6.62
N ALA A 37 0.69 1.49 7.89
CA ALA A 37 0.28 0.67 9.02
C ALA A 37 -1.26 0.52 9.11
N PHE A 38 -2.01 1.60 8.88
CA PHE A 38 -3.47 1.55 8.79
C PHE A 38 -3.94 0.62 7.65
N PHE A 39 -3.30 0.66 6.49
CA PHE A 39 -3.63 -0.23 5.37
C PHE A 39 -3.22 -1.69 5.59
N LEU A 40 -2.19 -1.95 6.39
CA LEU A 40 -1.85 -3.31 6.83
C LEU A 40 -2.86 -3.84 7.85
N PHE A 41 -3.32 -3.00 8.77
CA PHE A 41 -4.38 -3.36 9.71
C PHE A 41 -5.69 -3.68 8.99
N ASP A 42 -6.07 -2.88 7.99
CA ASP A 42 -7.25 -3.12 7.17
C ASP A 42 -7.23 -4.51 6.50
N ILE A 43 -6.07 -4.97 6.01
CA ILE A 43 -5.92 -6.33 5.47
C ILE A 43 -6.32 -7.39 6.51
N VAL A 44 -5.89 -7.21 7.77
CA VAL A 44 -6.22 -8.14 8.86
C VAL A 44 -7.73 -8.14 9.13
N VAL A 45 -8.38 -6.98 9.07
CA VAL A 45 -9.83 -6.87 9.19
C VAL A 45 -10.53 -7.57 8.02
N ASN A 46 -10.04 -7.40 6.78
CA ASN A 46 -10.61 -8.02 5.59
C ASN A 46 -10.58 -9.56 5.61
N PHE A 47 -9.67 -10.18 6.37
CA PHE A 47 -9.70 -11.63 6.62
C PHE A 47 -10.89 -12.09 7.50
N ARG A 48 -11.59 -11.16 8.15
CA ARG A 48 -12.73 -11.39 9.03
C ARG A 48 -14.03 -10.77 8.55
N THR A 49 -13.97 -9.88 7.55
CA THR A 49 -15.15 -9.26 6.94
C THR A 49 -15.92 -10.27 6.10
N GLY A 50 -17.23 -10.39 6.35
CA GLY A 50 -18.11 -11.28 5.60
C GLY A 50 -18.15 -10.94 4.11
N VAL A 51 -18.32 -11.96 3.27
CA VAL A 51 -18.40 -11.82 1.82
C VAL A 51 -19.82 -12.14 1.36
N ILE A 52 -20.43 -11.26 0.57
CA ILE A 52 -21.74 -11.49 -0.06
C ILE A 52 -21.53 -12.41 -1.25
N ARG A 53 -22.32 -13.48 -1.35
CA ARG A 53 -22.21 -14.47 -2.42
C ARG A 53 -23.41 -14.34 -3.37
N ASN A 54 -23.13 -13.91 -4.60
CA ASN A 54 -24.07 -13.72 -5.74
C ASN A 54 -25.08 -12.57 -5.61
N ASP A 55 -25.24 -11.84 -6.70
CA ASP A 55 -26.14 -10.69 -6.90
C ASP A 55 -27.65 -10.99 -6.75
N TYR A 56 -28.04 -12.26 -6.54
CA TYR A 56 -29.44 -12.71 -6.58
C TYR A 56 -29.98 -13.26 -5.26
N VAL A 57 -29.11 -13.59 -4.30
CA VAL A 57 -29.52 -14.09 -2.98
C VAL A 57 -28.55 -13.51 -1.97
N ASP A 58 -29.03 -12.74 -0.99
CA ASP A 58 -28.27 -12.13 0.10
C ASP A 58 -27.64 -13.17 1.06
N GLU A 59 -26.92 -14.17 0.54
CA GLU A 59 -26.21 -15.15 1.34
C GLU A 59 -24.85 -14.56 1.76
N ILE A 60 -24.77 -14.11 3.01
CA ILE A 60 -23.53 -13.60 3.60
C ILE A 60 -22.73 -14.77 4.18
N ILE A 61 -21.54 -15.00 3.63
CA ILE A 61 -20.60 -15.98 4.18
C ILE A 61 -19.95 -15.38 5.43
N LEU A 62 -20.30 -15.91 6.60
CA LEU A 62 -19.73 -15.51 7.90
C LEU A 62 -18.68 -16.50 8.43
N GLU A 63 -18.48 -17.64 7.75
CA GLU A 63 -17.50 -18.65 8.16
C GLU A 63 -16.06 -18.13 7.98
N PRO A 64 -15.28 -17.95 9.06
CA PRO A 64 -13.97 -17.29 8.97
C PRO A 64 -12.96 -18.00 8.08
N LYS A 65 -13.00 -19.34 8.02
CA LYS A 65 -12.12 -20.13 7.14
C LYS A 65 -12.45 -19.91 5.65
N LYS A 66 -13.75 -19.85 5.31
CA LYS A 66 -14.19 -19.60 3.94
C LYS A 66 -13.85 -18.18 3.50
N ILE A 67 -14.09 -17.19 4.37
CA ILE A 67 -13.70 -15.78 4.16
C ILE A 67 -12.19 -15.70 3.88
N ALA A 68 -11.37 -16.27 4.77
CA ALA A 68 -9.92 -16.18 4.65
C ALA A 68 -9.39 -16.80 3.35
N ILE A 69 -9.89 -17.97 2.96
CA ILE A 69 -9.50 -18.63 1.71
C ILE A 69 -9.95 -17.81 0.50
N HIS A 70 -11.17 -17.27 0.51
CA HIS A 70 -11.69 -16.47 -0.58
C HIS A 70 -10.88 -15.18 -0.76
N TYR A 71 -10.65 -14.43 0.32
CA TYR A 71 -9.86 -13.21 0.30
C TYR A 71 -8.40 -13.45 -0.10
N ALA A 72 -7.79 -14.53 0.41
CA ALA A 72 -6.42 -14.92 0.06
C ALA A 72 -6.24 -15.19 -1.45
N LYS A 73 -7.26 -15.76 -2.11
CA LYS A 73 -7.21 -16.11 -3.55
C LYS A 73 -7.54 -14.95 -4.47
N THR A 74 -8.25 -13.92 -4.00
CA THR A 74 -8.79 -12.85 -4.84
C THR A 74 -7.95 -11.59 -4.72
N TRP A 75 -7.91 -10.99 -3.53
CA TRP A 75 -7.45 -9.62 -3.35
C TRP A 75 -6.22 -9.47 -2.47
N PHE A 76 -5.95 -10.44 -1.59
CA PHE A 76 -4.85 -10.37 -0.62
C PHE A 76 -3.51 -9.99 -1.23
N ALA A 77 -3.14 -10.56 -2.39
CA ALA A 77 -1.86 -10.26 -3.03
C ALA A 77 -1.72 -8.79 -3.44
N VAL A 78 -2.77 -8.22 -4.06
CA VAL A 78 -2.79 -6.80 -4.47
C VAL A 78 -2.81 -5.89 -3.25
N ASP A 79 -3.58 -6.24 -2.23
CA ASP A 79 -3.66 -5.47 -1.00
C ASP A 79 -2.34 -5.49 -0.22
N LEU A 80 -1.69 -6.65 -0.13
CA LEU A 80 -0.38 -6.76 0.52
C LEU A 80 0.67 -5.93 -0.21
N LEU A 81 0.82 -6.11 -1.53
CA LEU A 81 1.82 -5.40 -2.33
C LEU A 81 1.65 -3.87 -2.30
N SER A 82 0.41 -3.41 -2.19
CA SER A 82 0.09 -1.99 -2.15
C SER A 82 0.14 -1.38 -0.74
N SER A 83 0.12 -2.20 0.31
CA SER A 83 0.28 -1.76 1.71
C SER A 83 1.73 -1.80 2.21
N LEU A 84 2.61 -2.57 1.58
CA LEU A 84 3.99 -2.73 2.07
C LEU A 84 4.82 -1.46 1.84
N PRO A 85 5.55 -0.96 2.86
CA PRO A 85 6.46 0.19 2.76
C PRO A 85 7.79 -0.21 2.11
N VAL A 86 7.74 -0.76 0.89
CA VAL A 86 8.91 -1.38 0.21
C VAL A 86 10.03 -0.37 0.00
N ASP A 87 9.69 0.85 -0.38
CA ASP A 87 10.62 1.98 -0.54
C ASP A 87 11.42 2.28 0.74
N TYR A 88 10.77 2.30 1.90
CA TYR A 88 11.44 2.52 3.18
C TYR A 88 12.31 1.34 3.62
N ILE A 89 11.87 0.11 3.38
CA ILE A 89 12.66 -1.09 3.66
C ILE A 89 13.97 -1.05 2.87
N PHE A 90 13.91 -0.73 1.57
CA PHE A 90 15.11 -0.62 0.73
C PHE A 90 16.03 0.53 1.17
N LEU A 91 15.47 1.69 1.53
CA LEU A 91 16.25 2.82 2.04
C LEU A 91 16.99 2.46 3.35
N PHE A 92 16.31 1.74 4.26
CA PHE A 92 16.91 1.31 5.53
C PHE A 92 18.04 0.30 5.30
N ILE A 93 17.84 -0.67 4.41
CA ILE A 93 18.88 -1.65 4.03
C ILE A 93 20.11 -0.95 3.44
N GLU A 94 19.92 0.08 2.60
CA GLU A 94 21.04 0.83 1.99
C GLU A 94 21.78 1.72 2.99
N THR A 95 21.11 2.21 4.03
CA THR A 95 21.70 3.10 5.03
C THR A 95 22.39 2.33 6.17
N GLY A 96 22.10 1.04 6.34
CA GLY A 96 22.79 0.17 7.31
C GLY A 96 24.28 -0.02 6.96
N ASP A 97 25.12 -0.20 7.99
CA ASP A 97 26.59 -0.11 8.00
C ASP A 97 27.39 -0.89 6.90
N GLY A 98 26.74 -1.71 6.06
CA GLY A 98 27.40 -2.52 5.03
C GLY A 98 27.56 -1.87 3.65
N SER A 99 26.95 -0.71 3.39
CA SER A 99 26.80 -0.16 2.01
C SER A 99 27.41 1.22 1.77
N TYR A 100 28.28 1.72 2.64
CA TYR A 100 29.01 2.99 2.43
C TYR A 100 29.86 3.03 1.14
N GLN A 101 30.11 1.88 0.48
CA GLN A 101 30.84 1.81 -0.78
C GLN A 101 29.94 1.96 -2.03
N LEU A 102 28.63 1.70 -1.94
CA LEU A 102 27.74 1.72 -3.11
C LEU A 102 27.33 3.15 -3.50
N ALA A 103 27.25 4.06 -2.52
CA ALA A 103 26.90 5.46 -2.69
C ALA A 103 27.91 6.27 -3.55
N ARG A 104 29.16 5.81 -3.66
CA ARG A 104 30.25 6.53 -4.36
C ARG A 104 30.31 6.26 -5.86
N THR A 105 29.55 5.29 -6.35
CA THR A 105 29.48 4.93 -7.76
C THR A 105 28.13 5.41 -8.30
N GLY A 106 28.02 5.80 -9.57
CA GLY A 106 26.75 6.22 -10.22
C GLY A 106 25.57 5.22 -10.17
N ARG A 107 25.71 4.12 -9.42
CA ARG A 107 24.67 3.18 -8.99
C ARG A 107 23.66 3.82 -8.04
N ALA A 108 24.04 4.76 -7.18
CA ALA A 108 23.12 5.44 -6.26
C ALA A 108 21.93 6.12 -6.99
N ILE A 109 22.20 6.78 -8.11
CA ILE A 109 21.16 7.41 -8.95
C ILE A 109 20.19 6.37 -9.55
N LYS A 110 20.68 5.16 -9.87
CA LYS A 110 19.83 4.06 -10.36
C LYS A 110 18.97 3.49 -9.23
N VAL A 111 19.53 3.31 -8.04
CA VAL A 111 18.79 2.81 -6.87
C VAL A 111 17.71 3.79 -6.44
N LEU A 112 18.00 5.09 -6.37
CA LEU A 112 16.99 6.14 -6.10
C LEU A 112 15.83 6.10 -7.11
N ARG A 113 16.11 5.82 -8.39
CA ARG A 113 15.06 5.62 -9.40
C ARG A 113 14.23 4.36 -9.13
N LEU A 114 14.85 3.26 -8.73
CA LEU A 114 14.13 2.02 -8.38
C LEU A 114 13.25 2.21 -7.14
N VAL A 115 13.74 2.88 -6.10
CA VAL A 115 12.96 3.19 -4.89
C VAL A 115 11.72 4.03 -5.24
N LYS A 116 11.87 5.03 -6.11
CA LYS A 116 10.72 5.80 -6.65
C LYS A 116 9.73 4.92 -7.40
N LEU A 117 10.20 3.99 -8.25
CA LEU A 117 9.30 3.05 -8.95
C LEU A 117 8.57 2.12 -7.98
N LEU A 118 9.21 1.68 -6.90
CA LEU A 118 8.59 0.84 -5.87
C LEU A 118 7.51 1.60 -5.10
N SER A 119 7.69 2.90 -4.87
CA SER A 119 6.65 3.74 -4.25
C SER A 119 5.37 3.82 -5.11
N LEU A 120 5.45 3.60 -6.43
CA LEU A 120 4.27 3.52 -7.30
C LEU A 120 3.41 2.29 -7.06
N LEU A 121 3.92 1.24 -6.40
CA LEU A 121 3.09 0.08 -5.99
C LEU A 121 1.94 0.52 -5.07
N ARG A 122 2.10 1.63 -4.36
CA ARG A 122 1.05 2.24 -3.54
C ARG A 122 -0.15 2.70 -4.39
N LEU A 123 0.02 2.94 -5.70
CA LEU A 123 -1.10 3.30 -6.59
C LEU A 123 -2.08 2.14 -6.81
N LEU A 124 -1.65 0.90 -6.60
CA LEU A 124 -2.54 -0.27 -6.64
C LEU A 124 -3.63 -0.20 -5.56
N ARG A 125 -3.51 0.69 -4.56
CA ARG A 125 -4.58 1.02 -3.60
C ARG A 125 -5.86 1.54 -4.29
N LEU A 126 -5.76 2.05 -5.52
CA LEU A 126 -6.93 2.39 -6.34
C LEU A 126 -7.90 1.21 -6.50
N SER A 127 -7.39 -0.02 -6.55
CA SER A 127 -8.24 -1.22 -6.59
C SER A 127 -9.13 -1.37 -5.36
N ARG A 128 -8.70 -0.91 -4.18
CA ARG A 128 -9.52 -0.86 -2.97
C ARG A 128 -10.58 0.23 -3.07
N LEU A 129 -10.19 1.41 -3.58
CA LEU A 129 -11.11 2.53 -3.73
C LEU A 129 -12.28 2.16 -4.64
N VAL A 130 -12.00 1.59 -5.81
CA VAL A 130 -13.04 1.14 -6.76
C VAL A 130 -13.97 0.11 -6.11
N ARG A 131 -13.40 -0.87 -5.39
CA ARG A 131 -14.20 -1.88 -4.66
C ARG A 131 -15.09 -1.28 -3.58
N TYR A 132 -14.54 -0.42 -2.74
CA TYR A 132 -15.31 0.20 -1.68
C TYR A 132 -16.41 1.10 -2.25
N ILE A 133 -16.18 1.82 -3.34
CA ILE A 133 -17.24 2.61 -3.98
C ILE A 133 -18.33 1.70 -4.52
N HIS A 134 -17.96 0.62 -5.23
CA HIS A 134 -18.94 -0.31 -5.79
C HIS A 134 -19.80 -0.97 -4.70
N GLN A 135 -19.19 -1.41 -3.60
CA GLN A 135 -19.88 -1.96 -2.43
C GLN A 135 -20.78 -0.97 -1.68
N TRP A 136 -20.61 0.34 -1.90
CA TRP A 136 -21.45 1.39 -1.31
C TRP A 136 -22.60 1.80 -2.23
N GLU A 137 -22.49 1.54 -3.54
CA GLU A 137 -23.54 1.83 -4.52
C GLU A 137 -24.61 0.73 -4.59
N GLU A 138 -24.27 -0.49 -4.15
CA GLU A 138 -25.18 -1.62 -3.92
C GLU A 138 -25.83 -1.55 -2.53
#